data_AF-A0A2E4JJN1-F1
#
_entry.id   AF-A0A2E4JJN1-F1
#
_cell.length_a   1.000
_cell.length_b   1.000
_cell.length_c   1.000
_cell.angle_alpha   90.00
_cell.angle_beta   90.00
_cell.angle_gamma   90.00
#
_symmetry.space_group_name_H-M   'P 1'
#
loop_
_entity.id
_entity.type
_entity.pdbx_description
1 polymer ?
#
loop_
_entity_poly.entity_id
_entity_poly.type
_entity_poly.pdbx_seq_one_letter_code
_entity_poly.pdbx_strand_id
1 'polypeptide(L)'
;MGREQFLARVKKAVESGGAEATKFQDMPFYLTDTRVNDQATKILKYASDHWEDLASALLTTAESLGWQVSRCSNAEDAFEFVESVVADISAKNIVITAQGSIRDIGLSKLSNSELDVVTIDSSNEISSDDMRAKALRADVGITGVEFAIAETGTAVLSSDSETGR
;
A
#
# COMPACT_ATOMS: atom_id res chain seq x y z
N MET A 1 13.83 9.34 -41.05
CA MET A 1 13.38 10.56 -40.34
C MET A 1 14.60 11.42 -40.03
N GLY A 2 14.60 12.70 -40.38
CA GLY A 2 15.76 13.59 -40.25
C GLY A 2 15.88 14.21 -38.86
N ARG A 3 17.11 14.38 -38.37
CA ARG A 3 17.45 15.01 -37.07
C ARG A 3 16.75 16.36 -36.85
N GLU A 4 16.58 17.15 -37.91
CA GLU A 4 15.93 18.46 -37.82
C GLU A 4 14.42 18.38 -37.51
N GLN A 5 13.71 17.39 -38.08
CA GLN A 5 12.30 17.16 -37.75
C GLN A 5 12.12 16.73 -36.29
N PHE A 6 13.06 15.96 -35.75
CA PHE A 6 13.05 15.56 -34.35
C PHE A 6 13.26 16.77 -33.43
N LEU A 7 14.28 17.59 -33.70
CA LEU A 7 14.57 18.78 -32.89
C LEU A 7 13.44 19.82 -32.94
N ALA A 8 12.79 19.98 -34.10
CA ALA A 8 11.63 20.85 -34.23
C ALA A 8 10.44 20.38 -33.37
N ARG A 9 10.22 19.07 -33.27
CA ARG A 9 9.19 18.49 -32.40
C ARG A 9 9.49 18.68 -30.92
N VAL A 10 10.74 18.46 -30.51
CA VAL A 10 11.16 18.65 -29.11
C VAL A 10 11.02 20.11 -28.70
N LYS A 11 11.46 21.05 -29.55
CA LYS A 11 11.34 22.48 -29.28
C LYS A 11 9.88 22.93 -29.14
N LYS A 12 9.00 22.44 -30.05
CA LYS A 12 7.56 22.71 -30.00
C LYS A 12 6.91 22.20 -28.71
N ALA A 13 7.31 21.02 -28.22
CA ALA A 13 6.76 20.43 -26.99
C ALA A 13 7.22 21.16 -25.72
N VAL A 14 8.42 21.75 -25.74
CA VAL A 14 8.94 22.57 -24.64
C VAL A 14 8.26 23.94 -24.61
N GLU A 15 8.06 24.57 -25.78
CA GLU A 15 7.40 25.87 -25.91
C GLU A 15 5.88 25.81 -25.63
N SER A 16 5.23 24.66 -25.85
CA SER A 16 3.80 24.49 -25.56
C SER A 16 3.47 24.27 -24.08
N GLY A 17 4.45 24.37 -23.18
CA GLY A 17 4.22 24.29 -21.74
C GLY A 17 3.69 22.93 -21.30
N GLY A 18 4.45 21.86 -21.60
CA GLY A 18 4.05 20.49 -21.30
C GLY A 18 2.87 20.04 -22.16
N ALA A 19 2.79 18.75 -22.48
CA ALA A 19 1.48 18.23 -22.85
C ALA A 19 0.53 18.58 -21.71
N GLU A 20 -0.63 19.18 -22.00
CA GLU A 20 -1.72 19.22 -21.03
C GLU A 20 -1.78 17.83 -20.41
N ALA A 21 -1.51 17.75 -19.10
CA ALA A 21 -1.68 16.52 -18.35
C ALA A 21 -3.07 16.02 -18.75
N THR A 22 -3.14 14.83 -19.37
CA THR A 22 -4.41 14.23 -19.77
C THR A 22 -5.28 14.28 -18.52
N LYS A 23 -6.23 15.21 -18.48
CA LYS A 23 -7.13 15.30 -17.35
C LYS A 23 -7.90 13.99 -17.39
N PHE A 24 -7.69 13.13 -16.39
CA PHE A 24 -8.54 11.98 -16.10
C PHE A 24 -9.92 12.51 -15.62
N GLN A 25 -10.57 13.35 -16.43
CA GLN A 25 -11.88 13.94 -16.16
C GLN A 25 -13.02 13.11 -16.70
N ASP A 26 -12.74 12.05 -17.45
CA ASP A 26 -13.75 11.07 -17.84
C ASP A 26 -13.78 9.94 -16.81
N MET A 27 -14.89 9.83 -16.08
CA MET A 27 -15.20 8.66 -15.26
C MET A 27 -14.96 7.41 -16.13
N PRO A 28 -14.08 6.49 -15.71
CA PRO A 28 -13.77 5.32 -16.51
C PRO A 28 -15.05 4.58 -16.90
N PHE A 29 -15.21 4.27 -18.19
CA PHE A 29 -16.42 3.67 -18.77
C PHE A 29 -16.88 2.39 -18.05
N TYR A 30 -15.98 1.66 -17.39
CA TYR A 30 -16.30 0.46 -16.62
C TYR A 30 -17.05 0.76 -15.31
N LEU A 31 -16.96 1.98 -14.75
CA LEU A 31 -17.68 2.36 -13.53
C LEU A 31 -19.17 2.59 -13.77
N THR A 32 -19.58 2.85 -15.02
CA THR A 32 -20.98 2.99 -15.44
C THR A 32 -21.53 1.71 -16.08
N ASP A 33 -20.69 0.68 -16.29
CA ASP A 33 -21.12 -0.62 -16.78
C ASP A 33 -21.82 -1.40 -15.66
N THR A 34 -23.14 -1.49 -15.73
CA THR A 34 -23.99 -2.24 -14.79
C THR A 34 -23.54 -3.69 -14.63
N ARG A 35 -23.01 -4.32 -15.69
CA ARG A 35 -22.50 -5.70 -15.62
C ARG A 35 -21.27 -5.78 -14.73
N VAL A 36 -20.34 -4.83 -14.83
CA VAL A 36 -19.11 -4.81 -14.01
C VAL A 36 -19.48 -4.58 -12.55
N ASN A 37 -20.38 -3.64 -12.28
CA ASN A 37 -20.86 -3.37 -10.93
C ASN A 37 -21.62 -4.55 -10.32
N ASP A 38 -22.46 -5.24 -11.10
CA ASP A 38 -23.15 -6.46 -10.65
C ASP A 38 -22.16 -7.59 -10.34
N GLN A 39 -21.11 -7.74 -11.15
CA GLN A 39 -20.05 -8.73 -10.90
C GLN A 39 -19.26 -8.40 -9.64
N ALA A 40 -18.85 -7.14 -9.46
CA ALA A 40 -18.14 -6.69 -8.26
C ALA A 40 -18.99 -6.93 -6.99
N THR A 41 -20.28 -6.62 -7.05
CA THR A 41 -21.22 -6.85 -5.95
C THR A 41 -21.32 -8.33 -5.59
N LYS A 42 -21.39 -9.22 -6.58
CA LYS A 42 -21.41 -10.68 -6.36
C LYS A 42 -20.12 -11.19 -5.75
N ILE A 43 -18.97 -10.68 -6.21
CA ILE A 43 -17.66 -11.05 -5.67
C ILE A 43 -17.52 -10.60 -4.22
N LEU A 44 -17.86 -9.34 -3.92
CA LEU A 44 -17.82 -8.80 -2.56
C LEU A 44 -18.73 -9.59 -1.63
N LYS A 45 -19.95 -9.91 -2.07
CA LYS A 45 -20.87 -10.75 -1.30
C LYS A 45 -20.28 -12.14 -1.04
N TYR A 46 -19.76 -12.80 -2.08
CA TYR A 46 -19.14 -14.11 -1.93
C TYR A 46 -17.96 -14.06 -0.94
N ALA A 47 -17.12 -13.04 -1.05
CA ALA A 47 -15.97 -12.84 -0.17
C ALA A 47 -16.39 -12.62 1.29
N SER A 48 -17.46 -11.85 1.54
CA SER A 48 -18.02 -11.68 2.88
C SER A 48 -18.63 -12.98 3.42
N ASP A 49 -19.36 -13.72 2.59
CA ASP A 49 -20.04 -14.96 2.99
C ASP A 49 -19.04 -16.11 3.28
N HIS A 50 -17.85 -16.10 2.66
CA HIS A 50 -16.84 -17.17 2.75
C HIS A 50 -15.48 -16.67 3.27
N TRP A 51 -15.46 -15.59 4.06
CA TRP A 51 -14.22 -14.93 4.43
C TRP A 51 -13.25 -15.84 5.21
N GLU A 52 -13.75 -16.76 6.04
CA GLU A 52 -12.91 -17.68 6.83
C GLU A 52 -12.16 -18.69 5.96
N ASP A 53 -12.85 -19.24 4.96
CA ASP A 53 -12.28 -20.19 4.01
C ASP A 53 -11.24 -19.49 3.13
N LEU A 54 -11.58 -18.29 2.64
CA LEU A 54 -10.67 -17.47 1.84
C LEU A 54 -9.43 -17.03 2.63
N ALA A 55 -9.59 -16.66 3.90
CA ALA A 55 -8.48 -16.35 4.77
C ALA A 55 -7.59 -17.59 4.96
N SER A 56 -8.16 -18.75 5.26
CA SER A 56 -7.40 -19.98 5.47
C SER A 56 -6.64 -20.41 4.21
N ALA A 57 -7.27 -20.29 3.04
CA ALA A 57 -6.62 -20.53 1.76
C ALA A 57 -5.47 -19.52 1.51
N LEU A 58 -5.68 -18.24 1.81
CA LEU A 58 -4.62 -17.22 1.70
C LEU A 58 -3.42 -17.55 2.59
N LEU A 59 -3.63 -17.90 3.86
CA LEU A 59 -2.54 -18.24 4.79
C LEU A 59 -1.75 -19.44 4.25
N THR A 60 -2.45 -20.49 3.83
CA THR A 60 -1.82 -21.70 3.27
C THR A 60 -0.98 -21.38 2.03
N THR A 61 -1.52 -20.60 1.10
CA THR A 61 -0.80 -20.21 -0.11
C THR A 61 0.40 -19.32 0.22
N ALA A 62 0.23 -18.32 1.09
CA ALA A 62 1.30 -17.42 1.50
C ALA A 62 2.45 -18.15 2.20
N GLU A 63 2.16 -19.07 3.11
CA GLU A 63 3.17 -19.93 3.76
C GLU A 63 3.92 -20.78 2.74
N SER A 64 3.22 -21.34 1.74
CA SER A 64 3.86 -22.11 0.66
C SER A 64 4.82 -21.28 -0.20
N LEU A 65 4.60 -19.96 -0.26
CA LEU A 65 5.46 -18.98 -0.92
C LEU A 65 6.58 -18.45 -0.01
N GLY A 66 6.68 -18.96 1.22
CA GLY A 66 7.70 -18.61 2.19
C GLY A 66 7.38 -17.38 3.04
N TRP A 67 6.13 -16.91 3.06
CA TRP A 67 5.74 -15.81 3.94
C TRP A 67 5.71 -16.31 5.39
N GLN A 68 6.15 -15.44 6.31
CA GLN A 68 5.86 -15.63 7.72
C GLN A 68 4.46 -15.12 7.99
N VAL A 69 3.58 -16.02 8.42
CA VAL A 69 2.16 -15.75 8.57
C VAL A 69 1.77 -15.94 10.03
N SER A 70 1.03 -14.96 10.56
CA SER A 70 0.41 -15.03 11.88
C SER A 70 -1.01 -14.50 11.79
N ARG A 71 -1.97 -15.23 12.36
CA ARG A 71 -3.37 -14.82 12.42
C ARG A 71 -3.69 -14.33 13.82
N CYS A 72 -4.01 -13.04 13.92
CA CYS A 72 -4.41 -12.39 15.16
C CYS A 72 -5.95 -12.35 15.28
N SER A 73 -6.50 -12.44 16.48
CA SER A 73 -7.95 -12.45 16.70
C SER A 73 -8.54 -11.04 16.75
N ASN A 74 -7.71 -10.05 17.11
CA ASN A 74 -8.10 -8.67 17.30
C ASN A 74 -6.87 -7.73 17.11
N ALA A 75 -7.09 -6.42 17.24
CA ALA A 75 -6.05 -5.40 17.07
C ALA A 75 -4.97 -5.42 18.17
N GLU A 76 -5.30 -5.81 19.40
CA GLU A 76 -4.36 -5.93 20.52
C GLU A 76 -3.40 -7.11 20.29
N ASP A 77 -3.92 -8.27 19.91
CA ASP A 77 -3.10 -9.43 19.51
C ASP A 77 -2.14 -9.08 18.36
N ALA A 78 -2.60 -8.26 17.41
CA ALA A 78 -1.78 -7.79 16.29
C ALA A 78 -0.69 -6.81 16.74
N PHE A 79 -1.00 -5.93 17.69
CA PHE A 79 -0.03 -5.03 18.28
C PHE A 79 1.08 -5.79 19.01
N GLU A 80 0.71 -6.74 19.89
CA GLU A 80 1.67 -7.57 20.62
C GLU A 80 2.54 -8.41 19.68
N PHE A 81 1.96 -8.96 18.62
CA PHE A 81 2.72 -9.69 17.60
C PHE A 81 3.76 -8.79 16.93
N VAL A 82 3.37 -7.60 16.46
CA VAL A 82 4.32 -6.66 15.87
C VAL A 82 5.39 -6.24 16.87
N GLU A 83 5.04 -5.98 18.12
CA GLU A 83 5.99 -5.65 19.19
C GLU A 83 7.04 -6.77 19.36
N SER A 84 6.61 -8.03 19.39
CA SER A 84 7.53 -9.18 19.47
C SER A 84 8.47 -9.26 18.28
N VAL A 85 7.97 -9.07 17.05
CA VAL A 85 8.78 -9.12 15.83
C VAL A 85 9.82 -8.00 15.83
N VAL A 86 9.43 -6.81 16.25
CA VAL A 86 10.32 -5.63 16.37
C VAL A 86 11.43 -5.88 17.39
N ALA A 87 11.10 -6.50 18.53
CA ALA A 87 12.07 -6.86 19.56
C ALA A 87 13.04 -7.94 19.06
N ASP A 88 12.53 -8.99 18.41
CA ASP A 88 13.31 -10.13 17.93
C ASP A 88 14.41 -9.72 16.93
N ILE A 89 14.10 -8.77 16.05
CA ILE A 89 15.05 -8.24 15.08
C ILE A 89 15.86 -7.04 15.63
N SER A 90 15.59 -6.61 16.86
CA SER A 90 16.19 -5.43 17.50
C SER A 90 16.10 -4.17 16.63
N ALA A 91 14.94 -3.96 15.99
CA ALA A 91 14.72 -2.79 15.15
C ALA A 91 14.77 -1.51 15.97
N LYS A 92 15.24 -0.42 15.34
CA LYS A 92 15.34 0.92 15.95
C LYS A 92 14.56 1.95 15.16
N ASN A 93 14.47 1.77 13.84
CA ASN A 93 13.77 2.68 12.96
C ASN A 93 12.65 1.93 12.25
N ILE A 94 11.41 2.27 12.56
CA ILE A 94 10.22 1.69 11.93
C ILE A 94 9.52 2.78 11.13
N VAL A 95 9.07 2.39 9.94
CA VAL A 95 8.20 3.21 9.10
C VAL A 95 6.84 2.55 9.01
N ILE A 96 5.78 3.31 9.24
CA ILE A 96 4.39 2.84 9.14
C ILE A 96 3.61 3.71 8.16
N THR A 97 2.61 3.14 7.48
CA THR A 97 1.69 3.91 6.62
C THR A 97 0.51 4.48 7.41
N ALA A 98 -0.15 5.51 6.88
CA ALA A 98 -1.26 6.21 7.55
C ALA A 98 -2.65 5.57 7.34
N GLN A 99 -2.70 4.37 6.76
CA GLN A 99 -3.95 3.66 6.47
C GLN A 99 -4.77 3.39 7.74
N GLY A 100 -6.10 3.31 7.57
CA GLY A 100 -7.04 3.04 8.66
C GLY A 100 -6.70 1.79 9.47
N SER A 101 -6.38 0.68 8.80
CA SER A 101 -6.00 -0.59 9.46
C SER A 101 -4.78 -0.47 10.37
N ILE A 102 -3.77 0.30 9.97
CA ILE A 102 -2.56 0.56 10.78
C ILE A 102 -2.88 1.47 11.97
N ARG A 103 -3.71 2.50 11.75
CA ARG A 103 -4.17 3.40 12.80
C ARG A 103 -5.02 2.68 13.86
N ASP A 104 -5.85 1.74 13.43
CA ASP A 104 -6.72 0.94 14.30
C ASP A 104 -5.93 0.01 15.23
N ILE A 105 -4.81 -0.56 14.73
CA ILE A 105 -3.86 -1.33 15.55
C ILE A 105 -3.11 -0.42 16.54
N GLY A 106 -2.83 0.82 16.14
CA GLY A 106 -2.19 1.81 17.01
C GLY A 106 -0.68 1.65 17.14
N LEU A 107 -0.01 1.17 16.08
CA LEU A 107 1.43 0.89 16.06
C LEU A 107 2.33 2.09 16.35
N SER A 108 1.84 3.32 16.19
CA SER A 108 2.57 4.54 16.58
C SER A 108 2.92 4.57 18.07
N LYS A 109 2.19 3.83 18.91
CA LYS A 109 2.45 3.72 20.36
C LYS A 109 3.71 2.93 20.69
N LEU A 110 4.28 2.18 19.75
CA LEU A 110 5.54 1.47 19.96
C LEU A 110 6.73 2.43 20.15
N SER A 111 6.59 3.68 19.67
CA SER A 111 7.63 4.70 19.77
C SER A 111 8.06 4.94 21.22
N ASN A 112 9.37 4.86 21.46
CA ASN A 112 9.98 5.08 22.78
C ASN A 112 11.40 5.67 22.63
N SER A 113 12.18 5.74 23.70
CA SER A 113 13.53 6.35 23.67
C SER A 113 14.55 5.62 22.78
N GLU A 114 14.32 4.34 22.49
CA GLU A 114 15.22 3.49 21.71
C GLU A 114 14.65 3.08 20.34
N LEU A 115 13.34 3.24 20.16
CA LEU A 115 12.59 2.90 18.95
C LEU A 115 11.91 4.15 18.36
N ASP A 116 12.37 4.59 17.19
CA ASP A 116 11.72 5.65 16.41
C ASP A 116 10.70 5.03 15.44
N VAL A 117 9.46 5.50 15.51
CA VAL A 117 8.36 5.07 14.65
C VAL A 117 7.85 6.27 13.88
N VAL A 118 8.02 6.24 12.56
CA VAL A 118 7.65 7.34 11.68
C VAL A 118 6.46 6.95 10.82
N THR A 119 5.37 7.71 10.93
CA THR A 119 4.22 7.57 10.03
C THR A 119 4.47 8.32 8.72
N ILE A 120 4.37 7.61 7.60
CA ILE A 120 4.32 8.19 6.26
C ILE A 120 2.87 8.52 5.94
N ASP A 121 2.61 9.81 5.83
CA ASP A 121 1.40 10.37 5.28
C ASP A 121 1.79 11.41 4.23
N SER A 122 1.19 11.32 3.04
CA SER A 122 1.34 12.32 1.99
C SER A 122 0.86 13.74 2.37
N SER A 123 0.16 13.88 3.50
CA SER A 123 -0.23 15.17 4.09
C SER A 123 0.89 15.84 4.91
N ASN A 124 1.98 15.12 5.23
CA ASN A 124 3.05 15.65 6.09
C ASN A 124 3.90 16.71 5.35
N GLU A 125 4.33 17.74 6.09
CA GLU A 125 5.24 18.80 5.65
C GLU A 125 6.67 18.31 5.31
N ILE A 126 6.90 17.00 5.36
CA ILE A 126 8.21 16.38 5.11
C ILE A 126 8.39 16.25 3.59
N SER A 127 9.53 16.70 3.08
CA SER A 127 9.83 16.56 1.65
C SER A 127 9.83 15.08 1.25
N SER A 128 9.39 14.78 0.03
CA SER A 128 9.40 13.40 -0.50
C SER A 128 10.78 12.75 -0.45
N ASP A 129 11.85 13.54 -0.57
CA ASP A 129 13.23 13.08 -0.47
C ASP A 129 13.61 12.70 0.97
N ASP A 130 13.13 13.44 1.97
CA ASP A 130 13.35 13.12 3.38
C ASP A 130 12.57 11.88 3.81
N MET A 131 11.35 11.68 3.30
CA MET A 131 10.57 10.46 3.55
C MET A 131 11.27 9.23 2.97
N ARG A 132 11.80 9.33 1.74
CA ARG A 132 12.61 8.27 1.13
C ARG A 132 13.88 7.99 1.91
N ALA A 133 14.57 9.04 2.38
CA ALA A 133 15.77 8.87 3.20
C ALA A 133 15.47 8.15 4.52
N LYS A 134 14.32 8.41 5.14
CA LYS A 134 13.85 7.70 6.34
C LYS A 134 13.49 6.25 6.03
N ALA A 135 12.73 6.00 4.96
CA ALA A 135 12.39 4.64 4.53
C ALA A 135 13.65 3.81 4.20
N LEU A 136 14.67 4.41 3.58
CA LEU A 136 15.94 3.73 3.29
C LEU A 136 16.75 3.38 4.53
N ARG A 137 16.54 4.08 5.65
CA ARG A 137 17.21 3.82 6.93
C ARG A 137 16.36 2.98 7.88
N ALA A 138 15.11 2.70 7.51
CA ALA A 138 14.20 1.91 8.33
C ALA A 138 14.66 0.45 8.36
N ASP A 139 14.58 -0.16 9.52
CA ASP A 139 14.81 -1.59 9.71
C ASP A 139 13.56 -2.36 9.25
N VAL A 140 12.37 -1.79 9.46
CA VAL A 140 11.07 -2.37 9.09
C VAL A 140 10.13 -1.32 8.53
N GLY A 141 9.45 -1.68 7.42
CA GLY A 141 8.27 -0.99 6.93
C GLY A 141 7.01 -1.80 7.21
N ILE A 142 6.00 -1.19 7.81
CA ILE A 142 4.71 -1.83 8.09
C ILE A 142 3.63 -1.12 7.29
N THR A 143 2.92 -1.89 6.47
CA THR A 143 1.83 -1.38 5.64
C THR A 143 0.64 -2.32 5.76
N GLY A 144 -0.57 -1.79 5.66
CA GLY A 144 -1.74 -2.58 5.30
C GLY A 144 -1.88 -2.69 3.78
N VAL A 145 -2.93 -3.41 3.38
CA VAL A 145 -3.23 -3.76 1.99
C VAL A 145 -4.72 -3.54 1.75
N GLU A 146 -5.11 -3.26 0.51
CA GLU A 146 -6.52 -3.04 0.14
C GLU A 146 -7.28 -4.36 0.05
N PHE A 147 -6.65 -5.36 -0.56
CA PHE A 147 -7.18 -6.71 -0.66
C PHE A 147 -6.05 -7.71 -0.87
N ALA A 148 -6.36 -8.98 -0.64
CA ALA A 148 -5.47 -10.10 -0.89
C ALA A 148 -6.16 -11.17 -1.73
N ILE A 149 -5.39 -11.87 -2.55
CA ILE A 149 -5.87 -12.93 -3.45
C ILE A 149 -5.46 -14.27 -2.87
N ALA A 150 -6.42 -15.02 -2.33
CA ALA A 150 -6.19 -16.28 -1.65
C ALA A 150 -5.53 -17.34 -2.56
N GLU A 151 -5.96 -17.41 -3.82
CA GLU A 151 -5.46 -18.39 -4.80
C GLU A 151 -3.97 -18.21 -5.12
N THR A 152 -3.47 -16.98 -5.12
CA THR A 152 -2.10 -16.66 -5.53
C THR A 152 -1.20 -16.19 -4.38
N GLY A 153 -1.73 -16.05 -3.16
CA GLY A 153 -0.97 -15.53 -2.03
C GLY A 153 -0.49 -14.10 -2.27
N THR A 154 -1.27 -13.27 -2.96
CA THR A 154 -0.87 -11.91 -3.35
C THR A 154 -1.53 -10.87 -2.47
N ALA A 155 -0.76 -9.90 -2.00
CA ALA A 155 -1.26 -8.70 -1.34
C ALA A 155 -1.23 -7.52 -2.31
N VAL A 156 -2.34 -6.78 -2.39
CA VAL A 156 -2.48 -5.64 -3.29
C VAL A 156 -2.58 -4.35 -2.49
N LEU A 157 -1.76 -3.39 -2.86
CA LEU A 157 -1.79 -2.02 -2.36
C LEU A 157 -1.60 -1.09 -3.56
N SER A 158 -2.41 -0.02 -3.64
CA SER A 158 -2.17 1.06 -4.60
C SER A 158 -1.06 1.97 -4.07
N SER A 159 -0.49 2.83 -4.93
CA SER A 159 0.41 3.91 -4.49
C SER A 159 -0.39 5.22 -4.42
N ASP A 160 -1.09 5.42 -3.30
CA ASP A 160 -1.91 6.59 -3.02
C ASP A 160 -1.36 7.38 -1.82
N SER A 161 -2.15 8.34 -1.35
CA SER A 161 -1.82 9.21 -0.23
C SER A 161 -1.60 8.47 1.09
N GLU A 162 -2.25 7.32 1.27
CA GLU A 162 -2.25 6.55 2.52
C GLU A 162 -1.19 5.44 2.52
N THR A 163 -0.87 4.88 1.35
CA THR A 163 0.09 3.78 1.18
C THR A 163 1.53 4.25 0.90
N GLY A 164 1.72 5.52 0.51
CA GLY A 164 3.01 6.14 0.25
C GLY A 164 3.52 6.02 -1.21
N ARG A 165 4.57 6.80 -1.55
CA ARG A 165 5.26 6.80 -2.86
C ARG A 165 6.78 6.79 -2.71
#